data_AF-A0A140CT21-F1
#
_entry.id   AF-A0A140CT21-F1
#
_cell.length_a   1.000
_cell.length_b   1.000
_cell.length_c   1.000
_cell.angle_alpha   90.00
_cell.angle_beta   90.00
_cell.angle_gamma   90.00
#
_symmetry.space_group_name_H-M   'P 1'
#
loop_
_entity.id
_entity.type
_entity.pdbx_description
1 polymer ?
#
loop_
_entity_poly.entity_id
_entity_poly.type
_entity_poly.pdbx_seq_one_letter_code
_entity_poly.pdbx_strand_id
1 'polypeptide(L)'
;SNRGITWENLKGKKSCHTAVDRTAGWNIPMGLLYSRTKSCKFDEYFSQGCAPGYEKNSTLCDLCMGPNKCAPNNKEGYFGYTGAFRCLVEKGDVAFVKHQTVMQNTEGKNPDAWAKDPKLTDFELLCPDGSGKPVTEYARC
;
A
#
# COMPACT_ATOMS: atom_id res chain seq x y z
N SER A 1 -4.93 -16.28 2.02
CA SER A 1 -3.82 -16.44 1.06
C SER A 1 -4.34 -16.08 -0.33
N ASN A 2 -4.06 -14.85 -0.78
CA ASN A 2 -4.53 -14.33 -2.07
C ASN A 2 -3.46 -14.67 -3.13
N ARG A 3 -3.33 -15.97 -3.47
CA ARG A 3 -2.23 -16.55 -4.28
C ARG A 3 -2.26 -16.16 -5.77
N GLY A 4 -2.51 -14.89 -6.08
CA GLY A 4 -2.67 -14.46 -7.46
C GLY A 4 -2.39 -12.99 -7.70
N ILE A 5 -1.86 -12.24 -6.72
CA ILE A 5 -1.42 -10.87 -6.95
C ILE A 5 0.09 -10.89 -7.22
N THR A 6 0.50 -10.29 -8.33
CA THR A 6 1.89 -10.11 -8.71
C THR A 6 2.11 -8.66 -9.13
N TRP A 7 3.37 -8.22 -9.23
CA TRP A 7 3.69 -6.90 -9.77
C TRP A 7 3.10 -6.66 -11.18
N GLU A 8 2.91 -7.72 -11.95
CA GLU A 8 2.42 -7.64 -13.32
C GLU A 8 0.91 -7.43 -13.42
N ASN A 9 0.14 -7.89 -12.42
CA ASN A 9 -1.32 -7.88 -12.46
C ASN A 9 -1.99 -6.94 -11.43
N LEU A 10 -1.26 -5.89 -11.03
CA LEU A 10 -1.75 -4.85 -10.11
C LEU A 10 -2.90 -4.00 -10.68
N LYS A 11 -3.13 -4.01 -12.01
CA LYS A 11 -4.22 -3.26 -12.62
C LYS A 11 -5.57 -3.75 -12.10
N GLY A 12 -6.43 -2.82 -11.70
CA GLY A 12 -7.75 -3.09 -11.12
C GLY A 12 -7.74 -3.57 -9.67
N LYS A 13 -6.57 -3.66 -9.02
CA LYS A 13 -6.45 -3.98 -7.58
C LYS A 13 -6.69 -2.75 -6.72
N LYS A 14 -6.91 -2.97 -5.42
CA LYS A 14 -7.05 -1.94 -4.41
C LYS A 14 -5.70 -1.56 -3.81
N SER A 15 -5.28 -0.30 -3.91
CA SER A 15 -3.93 0.12 -3.49
C SER A 15 -3.92 0.98 -2.23
N CYS A 16 -2.85 0.84 -1.43
CA CYS A 16 -2.62 1.60 -0.22
C CYS A 16 -1.25 2.28 -0.27
N HIS A 17 -1.24 3.60 -0.09
CA HIS A 17 -0.06 4.44 -0.25
C HIS A 17 0.19 5.28 0.99
N THR A 18 1.46 5.50 1.34
CA THR A 18 1.78 6.32 2.52
C THR A 18 1.29 7.78 2.42
N ALA A 19 1.42 8.38 1.23
CA ALA A 19 0.88 9.64 0.76
C ALA A 19 1.46 9.91 -0.63
N VAL A 20 0.84 10.82 -1.38
CA VAL A 20 1.39 11.38 -2.62
C VAL A 20 2.77 12.02 -2.34
N ASP A 21 3.65 11.99 -3.34
CA ASP A 21 5.03 12.54 -3.32
C ASP A 21 6.03 11.90 -2.34
N ARG A 22 5.61 10.86 -1.60
CA ARG A 22 6.53 10.11 -0.72
C ARG A 22 7.31 9.05 -1.49
N THR A 23 8.59 8.88 -1.12
CA THR A 23 9.52 7.95 -1.79
C THR A 23 8.95 6.54 -1.99
N ALA A 24 8.70 5.82 -0.90
CA ALA A 24 8.29 4.42 -0.97
C ALA A 24 6.80 4.24 -1.33
N GLY A 25 5.94 5.17 -0.90
CA GLY A 25 4.50 5.06 -1.11
C GLY A 25 3.99 5.59 -2.43
N TRP A 26 4.79 6.40 -3.14
CA TRP A 26 4.36 7.06 -4.37
C TRP A 26 5.44 7.09 -5.44
N ASN A 27 6.56 7.79 -5.22
CA ASN A 27 7.51 8.10 -6.30
C ASN A 27 8.12 6.83 -6.94
N ILE A 28 8.54 5.87 -6.11
CA ILE A 28 9.07 4.60 -6.60
C ILE A 28 7.99 3.76 -7.31
N PRO A 29 6.86 3.39 -6.65
CA PRO A 29 5.89 2.51 -7.29
C PRO A 29 5.20 3.16 -8.49
N MET A 30 4.82 4.44 -8.41
CA MET A 30 4.16 5.13 -9.52
C MET A 30 5.13 5.44 -10.66
N GLY A 31 6.40 5.71 -10.35
CA GLY A 31 7.46 5.83 -11.37
C GLY A 31 7.67 4.53 -12.16
N LEU A 32 7.66 3.38 -11.47
CA LEU A 32 7.74 2.07 -12.12
C LEU A 32 6.47 1.71 -12.90
N LEU A 33 5.29 2.09 -12.41
CA LEU A 33 4.06 1.92 -13.19
C LEU A 33 4.07 2.80 -14.44
N TYR A 34 4.43 4.09 -14.30
CA TYR A 34 4.54 5.02 -15.42
C TYR A 34 5.53 4.53 -16.48
N SER A 35 6.66 3.97 -16.07
CA SER A 35 7.65 3.46 -17.03
C SER A 35 7.08 2.35 -17.93
N ARG A 36 6.11 1.57 -17.43
CA ARG A 36 5.40 0.48 -18.14
C ARG A 36 4.16 0.96 -18.90
N THR A 37 3.32 1.78 -18.26
CA THR A 37 2.01 2.18 -18.81
C THR A 37 2.06 3.44 -19.67
N LYS A 38 3.10 4.27 -19.49
CA LYS A 38 3.22 5.62 -20.07
C LYS A 38 2.02 6.53 -19.77
N SER A 39 1.33 6.28 -18.66
CA SER A 39 0.13 7.02 -18.25
C SER A 39 0.25 7.50 -16.80
N CYS A 40 -0.18 8.74 -16.55
CA CYS A 40 -0.28 9.33 -15.21
C CYS A 40 -1.66 9.13 -14.56
N LYS A 41 -2.59 8.48 -15.26
CA LYS A 41 -3.96 8.18 -14.78
C LYS A 41 -3.93 6.97 -13.84
N PHE A 42 -3.24 7.11 -12.71
CA PHE A 42 -3.06 6.03 -11.73
C PHE A 42 -4.36 5.65 -11.03
N ASP A 43 -5.30 6.59 -10.98
CA ASP A 43 -6.67 6.43 -10.51
C ASP A 43 -7.57 5.63 -11.47
N GLU A 44 -7.19 5.51 -12.75
CA GLU A 44 -7.80 4.55 -13.68
C GLU A 44 -7.05 3.20 -13.69
N TYR A 45 -5.83 3.16 -13.16
CA TYR A 45 -5.03 1.94 -13.10
C TYR A 45 -5.47 1.03 -11.95
N PHE A 46 -5.64 1.58 -10.75
CA PHE A 46 -6.20 0.88 -9.59
C PHE A 46 -7.72 1.03 -9.57
N SER A 47 -8.44 0.03 -9.06
CA SER A 47 -9.91 0.13 -9.00
C SER A 47 -10.37 1.11 -7.92
N GLN A 48 -9.70 1.07 -6.77
CA GLN A 48 -9.88 1.98 -5.63
C GLN A 48 -8.57 2.05 -4.86
N GLY A 49 -8.38 3.08 -4.04
CA GLY A 49 -7.19 3.16 -3.21
C GLY A 49 -7.33 4.12 -2.04
N CYS A 50 -6.26 4.16 -1.25
CA CYS A 50 -5.99 5.29 -0.38
C CYS A 50 -4.59 5.84 -0.64
N ALA A 51 -4.53 7.03 -1.22
CA ALA A 51 -3.34 7.85 -1.43
C ALA A 51 -3.56 9.24 -0.84
N PRO A 52 -3.28 9.44 0.46
CA PRO A 52 -3.45 10.73 1.10
C PRO A 52 -2.71 11.85 0.36
N GLY A 53 -3.38 12.97 0.09
CA GLY A 53 -2.87 14.07 -0.72
C GLY A 53 -3.26 14.02 -2.19
N TYR A 54 -3.92 12.95 -2.66
CA TYR A 54 -4.48 12.89 -4.01
C TYR A 54 -5.80 13.67 -4.12
N GLU A 55 -6.35 13.77 -5.32
CA GLU A 55 -7.64 14.43 -5.57
C GLU A 55 -8.78 13.74 -4.82
N LYS A 56 -9.53 14.50 -4.00
CA LYS A 56 -10.54 13.95 -3.08
C LYS A 56 -11.65 13.12 -3.74
N ASN A 57 -11.98 13.42 -5.00
CA ASN A 57 -13.05 12.74 -5.75
C ASN A 57 -12.53 11.59 -6.61
N SER A 58 -11.24 11.25 -6.50
CA SER A 58 -10.62 10.16 -7.24
C SER A 58 -10.82 8.81 -6.53
N THR A 59 -10.79 7.72 -7.31
CA THR A 59 -10.77 6.34 -6.81
C THR A 59 -9.64 6.10 -5.80
N LEU A 60 -8.52 6.82 -5.91
CA LEU A 60 -7.39 6.73 -4.98
C LEU A 60 -7.65 7.34 -3.60
N CYS A 61 -8.81 7.97 -3.39
CA CYS A 61 -9.24 8.41 -2.07
C CYS A 61 -10.40 7.56 -1.51
N ASP A 62 -10.94 6.59 -2.26
CA ASP A 62 -12.15 5.86 -1.88
C ASP A 62 -11.99 5.06 -0.58
N LEU A 63 -10.83 4.41 -0.39
CA LEU A 63 -10.58 3.53 0.74
C LEU A 63 -10.17 4.29 2.00
N CYS A 64 -9.69 5.53 1.87
CA CYS A 64 -9.21 6.37 2.97
C CYS A 64 -10.24 6.55 4.10
N MET A 65 -9.77 6.88 5.30
CA MET A 65 -10.59 6.88 6.51
C MET A 65 -10.28 8.02 7.50
N GLY A 66 -11.23 8.24 8.41
CA GLY A 66 -11.09 9.25 9.46
C GLY A 66 -11.68 10.61 9.08
N PRO A 67 -11.59 11.58 9.99
CA PRO A 67 -12.31 12.85 9.88
C PRO A 67 -11.83 13.72 8.72
N ASN A 68 -10.56 13.62 8.35
CA ASN A 68 -9.96 14.33 7.23
C ASN A 68 -9.64 13.36 6.10
N LYS A 69 -10.69 12.72 5.55
CA LYS A 69 -10.54 11.72 4.48
C LYS A 69 -9.61 12.21 3.37
N CYS A 70 -8.59 11.42 3.10
CA CYS A 70 -7.55 11.62 2.09
C CYS A 70 -6.62 12.83 2.31
N ALA A 71 -6.64 13.48 3.49
CA ALA A 71 -5.70 14.55 3.79
C ALA A 71 -4.30 13.97 4.09
N PRO A 72 -3.21 14.58 3.60
CA PRO A 72 -1.84 14.06 3.79
C PRO A 72 -1.29 14.41 5.18
N ASN A 73 -1.99 14.00 6.25
CA ASN A 73 -1.57 14.21 7.63
C ASN A 73 -2.15 13.13 8.56
N ASN A 74 -1.71 13.13 9.81
CA ASN A 74 -2.08 12.11 10.81
C ASN A 74 -3.57 12.12 11.23
N LYS A 75 -4.40 13.03 10.71
CA LYS A 75 -5.87 12.97 10.90
C LYS A 75 -6.55 12.04 9.89
N GLU A 76 -5.82 11.54 8.90
CA GLU A 76 -6.21 10.44 8.01
C GLU A 76 -5.67 9.12 8.58
N GLY A 77 -6.55 8.15 8.80
CA GLY A 77 -6.19 6.90 9.50
C GLY A 77 -5.26 5.99 8.71
N TYR A 78 -5.18 6.14 7.38
CA TYR A 78 -4.27 5.41 6.51
C TYR A 78 -3.04 6.21 6.06
N PHE A 79 -2.79 7.37 6.65
CA PHE A 79 -1.59 8.15 6.36
C PHE A 79 -0.31 7.52 6.92
N GLY A 80 0.77 7.63 6.15
CA GLY A 80 2.10 7.16 6.53
C GLY A 80 2.31 5.66 6.37
N TYR A 81 3.47 5.19 6.83
CA TYR A 81 3.86 3.78 6.68
C TYR A 81 2.90 2.82 7.41
N THR A 82 2.64 3.09 8.68
CA THR A 82 1.72 2.30 9.50
C THR A 82 0.30 2.36 8.95
N GLY A 83 -0.17 3.55 8.55
CA GLY A 83 -1.51 3.73 7.98
C GLY A 83 -1.69 2.99 6.65
N ALA A 84 -0.71 3.04 5.75
CA ALA A 84 -0.78 2.32 4.48
C ALA A 84 -0.78 0.80 4.68
N PHE A 85 -0.01 0.29 5.65
CA PHE A 85 -0.06 -1.13 6.00
C PHE A 85 -1.40 -1.51 6.65
N ARG A 86 -1.96 -0.67 7.52
CA ARG A 86 -3.32 -0.84 8.05
C ARG A 86 -4.37 -0.89 6.94
N CYS A 87 -4.26 -0.02 5.95
CA CYS A 87 -5.14 -0.04 4.77
C CYS A 87 -5.10 -1.39 4.05
N LEU A 88 -3.92 -2.00 3.89
CA LEU A 88 -3.79 -3.35 3.32
C LEU A 88 -4.49 -4.39 4.19
N VAL A 89 -4.32 -4.33 5.51
CA VAL A 89 -4.96 -5.27 6.44
C VAL A 89 -6.49 -5.18 6.38
N GLU A 90 -7.05 -3.98 6.28
CA GLU A 90 -8.49 -3.75 6.41
C GLU A 90 -9.26 -3.74 5.07
N LYS A 91 -8.65 -3.26 3.97
CA LYS A 91 -9.41 -2.96 2.73
C LYS A 91 -8.66 -3.19 1.41
N GLY A 92 -7.33 -3.09 1.43
CA GLY A 92 -6.48 -3.08 0.24
C GLY A 92 -6.03 -4.46 -0.21
N ASP A 93 -5.53 -4.52 -1.45
CA ASP A 93 -4.90 -5.69 -2.05
C ASP A 93 -3.37 -5.57 -2.04
N VAL A 94 -2.84 -4.34 -2.09
CA VAL A 94 -1.40 -4.03 -2.10
C VAL A 94 -1.10 -2.77 -1.28
N ALA A 95 0.01 -2.78 -0.53
CA ALA A 95 0.55 -1.58 0.12
C ALA A 95 1.96 -1.26 -0.33
N PHE A 96 2.22 0.02 -0.57
CA PHE A 96 3.54 0.54 -0.89
C PHE A 96 4.18 1.20 0.34
N VAL A 97 5.08 0.47 0.99
CA VAL A 97 5.71 0.84 2.28
C VAL A 97 7.20 0.49 2.28
N LYS A 98 7.92 0.91 3.32
CA LYS A 98 9.33 0.51 3.52
C LYS A 98 9.42 -0.91 4.09
N HIS A 99 10.53 -1.59 3.83
CA HIS A 99 10.77 -2.98 4.23
C HIS A 99 10.55 -3.29 5.74
N GLN A 100 10.77 -2.31 6.62
CA GLN A 100 10.58 -2.49 8.07
C GLN A 100 9.11 -2.47 8.51
N THR A 101 8.20 -1.93 7.70
CA THR A 101 6.84 -1.59 8.15
C THR A 101 6.05 -2.81 8.60
N VAL A 102 6.11 -3.92 7.85
CA VAL A 102 5.40 -5.16 8.22
C VAL A 102 5.93 -5.68 9.56
N MET A 103 7.25 -5.81 9.68
CA MET A 103 7.91 -6.26 10.91
C MET A 103 7.69 -5.36 12.13
N GLN A 104 7.32 -4.09 11.94
CA GLN A 104 7.02 -3.15 13.02
C GLN A 104 5.57 -3.22 13.49
N ASN A 105 4.68 -3.82 12.68
CA ASN A 105 3.23 -3.82 12.91
C ASN A 105 2.62 -5.24 13.00
N THR A 106 3.44 -6.27 13.10
CA THR A 106 3.02 -7.67 13.31
C THR A 106 3.70 -8.24 14.55
N GLU A 107 3.31 -9.46 14.93
CA GLU A 107 3.93 -10.21 16.05
C GLU A 107 3.87 -9.43 17.38
N GLY A 108 2.76 -8.72 17.62
CA GLY A 108 2.51 -7.98 18.86
C GLY A 108 3.33 -6.70 19.05
N LYS A 109 4.09 -6.25 18.05
CA LYS A 109 4.91 -5.03 18.15
C LYS A 109 4.12 -3.73 18.04
N ASN A 110 2.92 -3.78 17.45
CA ASN A 110 1.99 -2.67 17.46
C ASN A 110 0.82 -3.01 18.40
N PRO A 111 0.58 -2.21 19.46
CA PRO A 111 -0.49 -2.47 20.44
C PRO A 111 -1.90 -2.15 19.92
N ASP A 112 -2.03 -1.48 18.78
CA ASP A 112 -3.32 -1.10 18.19
C ASP A 112 -4.17 -2.33 17.87
N ALA A 113 -5.49 -2.20 18.04
CA ALA A 113 -6.43 -3.31 17.86
C ALA A 113 -6.38 -3.96 16.47
N TRP A 114 -6.18 -3.17 15.40
CA TRP A 114 -6.11 -3.67 14.02
C TRP A 114 -4.85 -4.51 13.74
N ALA A 115 -3.80 -4.38 14.57
CA ALA A 115 -2.50 -5.01 14.38
C ALA A 115 -2.28 -6.24 15.27
N LYS A 116 -3.30 -6.66 16.04
CA LYS A 116 -3.20 -7.81 16.96
C LYS A 116 -3.12 -9.16 16.26
N ASP A 117 -3.91 -9.33 15.21
CA ASP A 117 -4.06 -10.61 14.52
C ASP A 117 -3.09 -10.82 13.35
N PRO A 118 -2.69 -9.79 12.56
CA PRO A 118 -1.79 -9.96 11.43
C PRO A 118 -0.43 -10.58 11.82
N LYS A 119 -0.10 -11.71 11.19
CA LYS A 119 1.20 -12.37 11.35
C LYS A 119 2.15 -11.98 10.24
N LEU A 120 3.45 -12.06 10.50
CA LEU A 120 4.46 -11.77 9.49
C LEU A 120 4.30 -12.64 8.23
N THR A 121 3.92 -13.90 8.41
CA THR A 121 3.73 -14.91 7.36
C THR A 121 2.47 -14.71 6.51
N ASP A 122 1.58 -13.79 6.90
CA ASP A 122 0.37 -13.49 6.13
C ASP A 122 0.65 -12.57 4.94
N PHE A 123 1.87 -12.01 4.88
CA PHE A 123 2.29 -11.03 3.89
C PHE A 123 3.50 -11.54 3.08
N GLU A 124 3.54 -11.09 1.83
CA GLU A 124 4.64 -11.32 0.90
C GLU A 124 5.02 -10.02 0.19
N LEU A 125 6.27 -9.93 -0.24
CA LEU A 125 6.75 -8.87 -1.12
C LEU A 125 6.44 -9.24 -2.56
N LEU A 126 6.00 -8.25 -3.33
CA LEU A 126 5.83 -8.38 -4.78
C LEU A 126 7.10 -7.87 -5.46
N CYS A 127 7.82 -8.78 -6.12
CA CYS A 127 9.08 -8.46 -6.77
C CYS A 127 8.83 -7.96 -8.21
N PRO A 128 9.69 -7.09 -8.76
CA PRO A 128 9.52 -6.58 -10.12
C PRO A 128 9.55 -7.67 -11.20
N ASP A 129 10.17 -8.82 -10.92
CA ASP A 129 10.24 -10.00 -11.80
C ASP A 129 8.95 -10.84 -11.80
N GLY A 130 7.91 -10.40 -11.08
CA GLY A 130 6.63 -11.09 -10.96
C GLY A 130 6.58 -12.14 -9.86
N SER A 131 7.70 -12.47 -9.21
CA SER A 131 7.72 -13.40 -8.09
C SER A 131 7.23 -12.78 -6.78
N GLY A 132 6.78 -13.64 -5.86
CA GLY A 132 6.53 -13.30 -4.46
C GLY A 132 7.68 -13.78 -3.58
N LYS A 133 8.10 -12.98 -2.59
CA LYS A 133 9.09 -13.39 -1.58
C LYS A 133 8.61 -13.12 -0.16
N PRO A 134 9.11 -13.87 0.84
CA PRO A 134 8.87 -13.53 2.25
C PRO A 134 9.33 -12.10 2.56
N VAL A 135 8.64 -11.42 3.48
CA VAL A 135 8.97 -10.04 3.89
C VAL A 135 10.37 -9.87 4.49
N THR A 136 10.98 -10.95 4.94
CA THR A 136 12.37 -10.99 5.42
C THR A 136 13.40 -10.94 4.28
N GLU A 137 13.00 -11.26 3.04
CA GLU A 137 13.83 -11.26 1.83
C GLU A 137 13.63 -9.99 0.99
N TYR A 138 13.33 -8.85 1.64
CA TYR A 138 13.63 -7.54 1.05
C TYR A 138 15.13 -7.51 0.66
N ALA A 139 15.69 -6.59 -0.08
CA ALA A 139 17.09 -6.66 -0.57
C ALA A 139 17.36 -7.74 -1.64
N ARG A 140 16.65 -8.87 -1.64
CA ARG A 140 16.51 -9.77 -2.81
C ARG A 140 15.23 -9.52 -3.62
N CYS A 141 14.40 -8.62 -3.10
CA CYS A 141 13.15 -8.07 -3.59
C CYS A 141 13.03 -6.67 -2.95
#